data_AF-A0A660V3Y3-F1
#
_entry.id   AF-A0A660V3Y3-F1
#
_cell.length_a   1.000
_cell.length_b   1.000
_cell.length_c   1.000
_cell.angle_alpha   90.00
_cell.angle_beta   90.00
_cell.angle_gamma   90.00
#
_symmetry.space_group_name_H-M   'P 1'
#
loop_
_entity.id
_entity.type
_entity.pdbx_description
1 polymer ?
#
loop_
_entity_poly.entity_id
_entity_poly.type
_entity_poly.pdbx_seq_one_letter_code
_entity_poly.pdbx_strand_id
1 'polypeptide(L)'
;MNGLLDRKDRLILHHLCQHGKVTDRLLELVSKTTTYRRIEKLLKMGLLTRGEEGYQLTPAGEKALLGQQEGLAGTWPHLAAIPTAYHLAMAELIIAAVSARISGLFSEHLPSFLLVGPTMAWKTSLARFLCQAFGLDPARHIIDLSTETSRSLWLRRNAKGQVIYKREILSAPFVTFDEYGLADKQVRVAVGHFIAGRLKVPVENEVLEFRVTPLLTMNPLREEEDLKSKVGFSEPQIRRTVICDLCAVSLPDLAVEGEEILERERQAAPFPLRPAKERLVSLRRKIVQLMRKLIRPDAQSLVDTEMLRILCCGMAAYMEPRQALWRVMLDYCTVVETLGWTVENWRELLAQENIEPSNNILEGETMGQETQGIRRYVTFVEVETGKNAEEALQVVVDLIKALRACGLTLDDAQRLGEVMSHAAAQRISPQRLLQYLKLEHILQEHDIPLETLVEVVGQLQKQGLLEAERFKALDCLVRLMRRHRVDLRVLREVVGLFAAAEKHGLCQNFLTEVVKFGGMLQRQGLDVLKGFENLVHAAYDRTALEDKINELRDTREALQDEVSELQQKAEKLREKVDGLTELCREKMEKVFELCDSVLDLAKEVKRMSAQRRRLVAEIEHLQGVLMSWHAYAQ
;
A
#
# COMPACT_ATOMS: atom_id res chain seq x y z
N MET A 1 6.22 40.07 -2.21
CA MET A 1 6.53 41.07 -1.15
C MET A 1 7.32 40.36 -0.06
N ASN A 2 8.59 40.02 -0.33
CA ASN A 2 9.35 39.07 0.50
C ASN A 2 10.50 39.80 1.21
N GLY A 3 10.16 40.58 2.22
CA GLY A 3 11.11 41.20 3.15
C GLY A 3 10.72 40.83 4.57
N LEU A 4 10.91 39.55 4.91
CA LEU A 4 10.58 38.97 6.20
C LEU A 4 11.21 39.77 7.34
N LEU A 5 10.37 40.14 8.30
CA LEU A 5 10.68 40.85 9.55
C LEU A 5 12.16 40.77 9.95
N ASP A 6 12.84 41.92 10.01
CA ASP A 6 14.23 41.92 10.45
C ASP A 6 14.35 41.66 11.96
N ARG A 7 15.58 41.38 12.43
CA ARG A 7 15.87 41.04 13.83
C ARG A 7 15.25 42.03 14.84
N LYS A 8 15.23 43.33 14.54
CA LYS A 8 14.62 44.37 15.37
C LYS A 8 13.09 44.32 15.32
N ASP A 9 12.49 44.00 14.17
CA ASP A 9 11.03 43.80 14.07
C ASP A 9 10.59 42.63 14.96
N ARG A 10 11.33 41.50 14.93
CA ARG A 10 11.07 40.34 15.79
C ARG A 10 11.29 40.64 17.27
N LEU A 11 12.34 41.38 17.62
CA LEU A 11 12.62 41.78 19.00
C LEU A 11 11.49 42.66 19.57
N ILE A 12 10.96 43.60 18.75
CA ILE A 12 9.80 44.42 19.12
C ILE A 12 8.56 43.55 19.32
N LEU A 13 8.24 42.64 18.38
CA LEU A 13 7.10 41.73 18.51
C LEU A 13 7.22 40.85 19.77
N HIS A 14 8.38 40.27 20.04
CA HIS A 14 8.62 39.45 21.22
C HIS A 14 8.42 40.26 22.52
N HIS A 15 8.96 41.48 22.57
CA HIS A 15 8.82 42.34 23.75
C HIS A 15 7.36 42.76 23.98
N LEU A 16 6.65 43.15 22.93
CA LEU A 16 5.25 43.57 23.04
C LEU A 16 4.33 42.39 23.38
N CYS A 17 4.65 41.18 22.93
CA CYS A 17 3.95 39.96 23.34
C CYS A 17 4.04 39.72 24.86
N GLN A 18 5.17 40.05 25.49
CA GLN A 18 5.40 39.80 26.91
C GLN A 18 4.88 40.93 27.82
N HIS A 19 4.94 42.18 27.35
CA HIS A 19 4.71 43.33 28.21
C HIS A 19 3.54 44.22 27.79
N GLY A 20 2.99 44.06 26.58
CA GLY A 20 1.90 44.86 26.03
C GLY A 20 2.22 46.35 25.80
N LYS A 21 3.37 46.84 26.27
CA LYS A 21 3.78 48.25 26.25
C LYS A 21 5.23 48.39 25.81
N VAL A 22 5.55 49.56 25.27
CA VAL A 22 6.95 49.95 25.01
C VAL A 22 7.58 50.34 26.35
N THR A 23 8.59 49.58 26.78
CA THR A 23 9.35 49.86 28.02
C THR A 23 10.68 50.54 27.72
N ASP A 24 11.27 51.18 28.72
CA ASP A 24 12.61 51.79 28.60
C ASP A 24 13.67 50.77 28.16
N ARG A 25 13.55 49.52 28.62
CA ARG A 25 14.42 48.40 28.20
C ARG A 25 14.34 48.12 26.70
N LEU A 26 13.16 48.21 26.07
CA LEU A 26 13.03 48.07 24.62
C LEU A 26 13.64 49.27 23.88
N LEU A 27 13.50 50.47 24.45
CA LEU A 27 14.04 51.70 23.88
C LEU A 27 15.57 51.72 23.90
N GLU A 28 16.20 51.15 24.91
CA GLU A 28 17.65 50.95 24.99
C GLU A 28 18.18 50.00 23.91
N LEU A 29 17.44 48.93 23.61
CA LEU A 29 17.89 47.89 22.66
C LEU A 29 17.77 48.30 21.18
N VAL A 30 16.76 49.09 20.81
CA VAL A 30 16.45 49.38 19.39
C VAL A 30 16.56 50.86 19.03
N SER A 31 16.63 51.75 20.02
CA SER A 31 16.51 53.22 19.96
C SER A 31 15.08 53.72 19.72
N LYS A 32 14.69 54.79 20.43
CA LYS A 32 13.31 55.32 20.46
C LYS A 32 12.74 55.59 19.07
N THR A 33 13.47 56.32 18.23
CA THR A 33 13.02 56.68 16.87
C THR A 33 12.82 55.43 16.00
N THR A 34 13.70 54.43 16.14
CA THR A 34 13.60 53.19 15.38
C THR A 34 12.45 52.31 15.86
N THR A 35 12.25 52.21 17.17
CA THR A 35 11.16 51.43 17.78
C THR A 35 9.80 51.90 17.29
N TYR A 36 9.48 53.19 17.42
CA TYR A 36 8.17 53.70 17.00
C TYR A 36 7.96 53.63 15.49
N ARG A 37 8.99 53.91 14.68
CA ARG A 37 8.91 53.75 13.21
C ARG A 37 8.61 52.30 12.81
N ARG A 38 9.21 51.33 13.49
CA ARG A 38 8.97 49.90 13.26
C ARG A 38 7.62 49.45 13.77
N ILE A 39 7.17 49.93 14.93
CA ILE A 39 5.81 49.67 15.41
C ILE A 39 4.78 50.17 14.40
N GLU A 40 4.96 51.37 13.83
CA GLU A 40 4.06 51.87 12.78
C GLU A 40 4.07 50.99 11.53
N LYS A 41 5.25 50.50 11.11
CA LYS A 41 5.38 49.51 10.04
C LYS A 41 4.62 48.22 10.38
N LEU A 42 4.79 47.68 11.59
CA LEU A 42 4.13 46.46 12.06
C LEU A 42 2.61 46.61 12.16
N LEU A 43 2.11 47.78 12.59
CA LEU A 43 0.68 48.14 12.56
C LEU A 43 0.15 48.16 11.12
N LYS A 44 0.87 48.81 10.18
CA LYS A 44 0.48 48.84 8.76
C LYS A 44 0.49 47.46 8.11
N MET A 45 1.35 46.57 8.56
CA MET A 45 1.39 45.17 8.15
C MET A 45 0.29 44.32 8.82
N GLY A 46 -0.53 44.89 9.71
CA GLY A 46 -1.56 44.17 10.45
C GLY A 46 -1.03 43.17 11.48
N LEU A 47 0.24 43.27 11.88
CA LEU A 47 0.88 42.36 12.85
C LEU A 47 0.69 42.81 14.31
N LEU A 48 0.36 44.08 14.50
CA LEU A 48 0.02 44.66 15.79
C LEU A 48 -1.34 45.35 15.70
N THR A 49 -2.02 45.47 16.83
CA THR A 49 -3.17 46.35 17.06
C THR A 49 -2.91 47.24 18.26
N ARG A 50 -3.59 48.39 18.32
CA ARG A 50 -3.57 49.25 19.50
C ARG A 50 -4.68 48.81 20.44
N GLY A 51 -4.32 48.44 21.66
CA GLY A 51 -5.25 48.20 22.77
C GLY A 51 -5.36 49.40 23.70
N GLU A 52 -6.25 49.34 24.69
CA GLU A 52 -6.43 50.40 25.70
C GLU A 52 -5.14 50.70 26.48
N GLU A 53 -4.36 49.66 26.73
CA GLU A 53 -3.10 49.73 27.49
C GLU A 53 -1.85 49.50 26.62
N GLY A 54 -1.88 49.81 25.31
CA GLY A 54 -0.67 49.79 24.48
C GLY A 54 -0.82 49.00 23.18
N TYR A 55 0.01 48.00 22.96
CA TYR A 55 0.06 47.22 21.72
C TYR A 55 -0.15 45.74 22.02
N GLN A 56 -1.02 45.11 21.23
CA GLN A 56 -1.22 43.67 21.24
C GLN A 56 -0.82 43.09 19.90
N LEU A 57 -0.33 41.85 19.91
CA LEU A 57 -0.09 41.12 18.67
C LEU A 57 -1.43 40.66 18.12
N THR A 58 -1.58 40.78 16.80
CA THR A 58 -2.66 40.09 16.10
C THR A 58 -2.31 38.61 15.92
N PRO A 59 -3.28 37.75 15.59
CA PRO A 59 -3.03 36.41 15.06
C PRO A 59 -1.93 36.36 14.00
N ALA A 60 -1.93 37.31 13.06
CA ALA A 60 -0.91 37.40 12.02
C ALA A 60 0.46 37.75 12.61
N GLY A 61 0.50 38.64 13.60
CA GLY A 61 1.70 39.02 14.35
C GLY A 61 2.32 37.88 15.12
N GLU A 62 1.51 37.07 15.82
CA GLU A 62 1.97 35.87 16.52
C GLU A 62 2.57 34.86 15.54
N LYS A 63 1.87 34.57 14.43
CA LYS A 63 2.40 33.69 13.39
C LYS A 63 3.70 34.21 12.79
N ALA A 64 3.81 35.54 12.60
CA ALA A 64 5.02 36.16 12.06
C ALA A 64 6.18 36.10 13.06
N LEU A 65 5.90 36.32 14.34
CA LEU A 65 6.86 36.15 15.43
C LEU A 65 7.36 34.70 15.49
N LEU A 66 6.47 33.74 15.27
CA LEU A 66 6.76 32.30 15.26
C LEU A 66 7.35 31.81 13.94
N GLY A 67 7.54 32.67 12.93
CA GLY A 67 8.10 32.29 11.63
C GLY A 67 7.20 31.38 10.79
N GLN A 68 5.89 31.36 11.07
CA GLN A 68 4.93 30.46 10.42
C GLN A 68 4.24 31.03 9.18
N GLN A 69 4.53 32.28 8.81
CA GLN A 69 3.93 32.90 7.62
C GLN A 69 4.46 32.35 6.28
N GLU A 70 5.55 31.55 6.29
CA GLU A 70 6.20 30.98 5.10
C GLU A 70 5.88 29.50 4.86
N GLY A 71 4.93 28.92 5.60
CA GLY A 71 4.57 27.51 5.51
C GLY A 71 3.79 27.12 4.25
N LEU A 72 2.89 26.15 4.40
CA LEU A 72 2.02 25.69 3.31
C LEU A 72 1.03 26.76 2.84
N ALA A 73 0.91 27.89 3.55
CA ALA A 73 0.18 29.07 3.10
C ALA A 73 0.63 29.58 1.72
N GLY A 74 1.90 29.37 1.32
CA GLY A 74 2.36 29.68 -0.03
C GLY A 74 1.78 28.75 -1.11
N THR A 75 1.35 27.55 -0.72
CA THR A 75 0.67 26.57 -1.60
C THR A 75 -0.85 26.76 -1.57
N TRP A 76 -1.41 27.04 -0.40
CA TRP A 76 -2.84 27.23 -0.19
C TRP A 76 -3.08 28.40 0.79
N PRO A 77 -3.30 29.63 0.29
CA PRO A 77 -3.33 30.87 1.10
C PRO A 77 -4.31 30.86 2.27
N HIS A 78 -5.36 30.05 2.18
CA HIS A 78 -6.38 29.86 3.20
C HIS A 78 -5.83 29.40 4.57
N LEU A 79 -4.68 28.70 4.60
CA LEU A 79 -4.01 28.36 5.86
C LEU A 79 -3.59 29.61 6.66
N ALA A 80 -3.30 30.72 5.98
CA ALA A 80 -2.96 31.98 6.64
C ALA A 80 -4.14 32.53 7.46
N ALA A 81 -5.39 32.15 7.15
CA ALA A 81 -6.59 32.59 7.86
C ALA A 81 -6.83 31.85 9.18
N ILE A 82 -6.20 30.69 9.41
CA ILE A 82 -6.34 29.91 10.67
C ILE A 82 -6.03 30.81 11.89
N PRO A 83 -6.81 30.80 12.97
CA PRO A 83 -6.78 31.90 13.93
C PRO A 83 -5.54 31.97 14.82
N THR A 84 -4.84 30.86 15.08
CA THR A 84 -3.63 30.90 15.92
C THR A 84 -2.50 30.09 15.30
N ALA A 85 -1.28 30.33 15.77
CA ALA A 85 -0.10 29.60 15.36
C ALA A 85 -0.14 28.10 15.73
N TYR A 86 -0.79 27.76 16.84
CA TYR A 86 -0.98 26.39 17.30
C TYR A 86 -1.92 25.62 16.37
N HIS A 87 -3.05 26.23 16.00
CA HIS A 87 -3.97 25.65 15.03
C HIS A 87 -3.32 25.50 13.64
N LEU A 88 -2.51 26.48 13.22
CA LEU A 88 -1.81 26.42 11.94
C LEU A 88 -0.77 25.30 11.93
N ALA A 89 0.05 25.20 12.98
CA ALA A 89 1.00 24.10 13.14
C ALA A 89 0.31 22.73 13.11
N MET A 90 -0.81 22.57 13.83
CA MET A 90 -1.61 21.35 13.79
C MET A 90 -2.12 21.04 12.38
N ALA A 91 -2.69 22.03 11.68
CA ALA A 91 -3.21 21.85 10.33
C ALA A 91 -2.11 21.41 9.34
N GLU A 92 -0.95 22.06 9.37
CA GLU A 92 0.15 21.73 8.46
C GLU A 92 0.77 20.36 8.76
N LEU A 93 0.93 19.99 10.03
CA LEU A 93 1.36 18.64 10.40
C LEU A 93 0.33 17.57 9.98
N ILE A 94 -0.97 17.86 10.06
CA ILE A 94 -2.04 16.97 9.57
C ILE A 94 -1.96 16.82 8.05
N ILE A 95 -1.78 17.91 7.30
CA ILE A 95 -1.61 17.87 5.84
C ILE A 95 -0.38 17.03 5.48
N ALA A 96 0.73 17.20 6.19
CA ALA A 96 1.93 16.38 6.01
C ALA A 96 1.64 14.90 6.32
N ALA A 97 0.94 14.59 7.41
CA ALA A 97 0.55 13.23 7.77
C ALA A 97 -0.33 12.57 6.70
N VAL A 98 -1.35 13.28 6.19
CA VAL A 98 -2.19 12.83 5.08
C VAL A 98 -1.33 12.52 3.85
N SER A 99 -0.47 13.46 3.46
CA SER A 99 0.44 13.34 2.31
C SER A 99 1.38 12.14 2.42
N ALA A 100 1.89 11.87 3.62
CA ALA A 100 2.70 10.69 3.91
C ALA A 100 1.87 9.41 3.86
N ARG A 101 0.65 9.40 4.40
CA ARG A 101 -0.22 8.21 4.45
C ARG A 101 -0.73 7.80 3.07
N ILE A 102 -1.15 8.75 2.23
CA ILE A 102 -1.62 8.47 0.86
C ILE A 102 -0.50 7.95 -0.06
N SER A 103 0.77 8.22 0.26
CA SER A 103 1.91 7.73 -0.53
C SER A 103 2.07 6.21 -0.50
N GLY A 104 1.55 5.54 0.53
CA GLY A 104 1.78 4.11 0.75
C GLY A 104 3.24 3.74 1.10
N LEU A 105 4.13 4.71 1.31
CA LEU A 105 5.54 4.47 1.62
C LEU A 105 5.77 3.89 3.02
N PHE A 106 4.80 4.06 3.93
CA PHE A 106 4.91 3.73 5.35
C PHE A 106 3.76 2.83 5.79
N SER A 107 4.08 1.81 6.59
CA SER A 107 3.10 0.88 7.17
C SER A 107 2.92 1.04 8.68
N GLU A 108 3.84 1.73 9.35
CA GLU A 108 3.91 1.90 10.80
C GLU A 108 4.38 3.31 11.16
N HIS A 109 4.29 3.68 12.44
CA HIS A 109 4.62 5.00 12.99
C HIS A 109 3.81 6.16 12.38
N LEU A 110 2.67 5.85 11.75
CA LEU A 110 1.81 6.85 11.15
C LEU A 110 1.23 7.77 12.25
N PRO A 111 1.39 9.10 12.14
CA PRO A 111 0.94 10.02 13.17
C PRO A 111 -0.58 10.00 13.34
N SER A 112 -0.98 10.27 14.58
CA SER A 112 -2.32 10.69 14.96
C SER A 112 -2.24 12.04 15.69
N PHE A 113 -3.38 12.71 15.83
CA PHE A 113 -3.42 14.07 16.38
C PHE A 113 -4.47 14.16 17.47
N LEU A 114 -4.18 14.94 18.51
CA LEU A 114 -5.11 15.24 19.59
C LEU A 114 -5.08 16.74 19.89
N LEU A 115 -6.25 17.34 19.90
CA LEU A 115 -6.45 18.73 20.29
C LEU A 115 -7.31 18.77 21.55
N VAL A 116 -6.69 19.18 22.65
CA VAL A 116 -7.35 19.34 23.96
C VAL A 116 -7.53 20.82 24.25
N GLY A 117 -8.67 21.21 24.78
CA GLY A 117 -8.95 22.61 25.08
C GLY A 117 -10.34 22.79 25.67
N PRO A 118 -10.68 23.97 26.20
CA PRO A 118 -12.05 24.28 26.63
C PRO A 118 -13.03 24.37 25.45
N THR A 119 -14.33 24.45 25.74
CA THR A 119 -15.35 24.79 24.74
C THR A 119 -15.01 26.11 24.06
N MET A 120 -15.39 26.26 22.79
CA MET A 120 -15.05 27.43 21.94
C MET A 120 -13.55 27.60 21.60
N ALA A 121 -12.68 26.66 21.98
CA ALA A 121 -11.27 26.68 21.57
C ALA A 121 -11.03 26.30 20.08
N TRP A 122 -12.04 26.45 19.21
CA TRP A 122 -11.97 26.17 17.77
C TRP A 122 -11.52 24.75 17.37
N LYS A 123 -11.74 23.76 18.25
CA LYS A 123 -11.34 22.36 18.04
C LYS A 123 -12.09 21.69 16.89
N THR A 124 -13.42 21.63 17.01
CA THR A 124 -14.31 21.10 15.97
C THR A 124 -14.28 21.97 14.71
N SER A 125 -14.05 23.27 14.86
CA SER A 125 -13.91 24.19 13.72
C SER A 125 -12.64 23.91 12.92
N LEU A 126 -11.50 23.63 13.55
CA LEU A 126 -10.30 23.15 12.84
C LEU A 126 -10.59 21.85 12.07
N ALA A 127 -11.35 20.93 12.66
CA ALA A 127 -11.76 19.71 11.97
C ALA A 127 -12.63 19.98 10.74
N ARG A 128 -13.59 20.91 10.83
CA ARG A 128 -14.42 21.36 9.69
C ARG A 128 -13.57 21.99 8.60
N PHE A 129 -12.66 22.90 8.99
CA PHE A 129 -11.71 23.54 8.09
C PHE A 129 -10.89 22.49 7.32
N LEU A 130 -10.34 21.49 8.01
CA LEU A 130 -9.55 20.42 7.38
C LEU A 130 -10.39 19.52 6.48
N CYS A 131 -11.64 19.19 6.86
CA CYS A 131 -12.54 18.46 5.98
C CYS A 131 -12.79 19.23 4.68
N GLN A 132 -13.10 20.52 4.76
CA GLN A 132 -13.28 21.39 3.59
C GLN A 132 -12.00 21.48 2.75
N ALA A 133 -10.84 21.67 3.40
CA ALA A 133 -9.54 21.70 2.74
C ALA A 133 -9.26 20.40 1.98
N PHE A 134 -9.69 19.25 2.47
CA PHE A 134 -9.53 17.96 1.78
C PHE A 134 -10.70 17.59 0.84
N GLY A 135 -11.67 18.49 0.64
CA GLY A 135 -12.86 18.22 -0.17
C GLY A 135 -13.80 17.16 0.42
N LEU A 136 -13.75 16.97 1.74
CA LEU A 136 -14.56 16.02 2.49
C LEU A 136 -15.81 16.70 3.06
N ASP A 137 -16.92 15.97 3.09
CA ASP A 137 -18.14 16.39 3.79
C ASP A 137 -17.93 16.27 5.31
N PRO A 138 -17.95 17.40 6.07
CA PRO A 138 -17.78 17.37 7.52
C PRO A 138 -18.83 16.50 8.23
N ALA A 139 -20.06 16.41 7.73
CA ALA A 139 -21.13 15.62 8.34
C ALA A 139 -20.84 14.11 8.35
N ARG A 140 -19.94 13.65 7.46
CA ARG A 140 -19.54 12.25 7.33
C ARG A 140 -18.20 11.94 7.99
N HIS A 141 -17.33 12.94 8.12
CA HIS A 141 -15.93 12.78 8.52
C HIS A 141 -15.61 13.38 9.89
N ILE A 142 -16.55 14.12 10.50
CA ILE A 142 -16.49 14.50 11.91
C ILE A 142 -17.47 13.60 12.65
N ILE A 143 -16.92 12.69 13.45
CA ILE A 143 -17.66 11.67 14.17
C ILE A 143 -17.77 12.09 15.62
N ASP A 144 -18.96 12.49 16.05
CA ASP A 144 -19.25 12.77 17.46
C ASP A 144 -19.23 11.48 18.27
N LEU A 145 -18.21 11.30 19.09
CA LEU A 145 -18.05 10.08 19.88
C LEU A 145 -18.97 10.01 21.10
N SER A 146 -19.63 11.10 21.48
CA SER A 146 -20.60 11.10 22.59
C SER A 146 -21.90 10.38 22.24
N THR A 147 -22.22 10.29 20.95
CA THR A 147 -23.44 9.66 20.43
C THR A 147 -23.19 8.33 19.70
N GLU A 148 -21.93 7.93 19.55
CA GLU A 148 -21.53 6.72 18.82
C GLU A 148 -21.41 5.49 19.72
N THR A 149 -21.57 4.31 19.11
CA THR A 149 -21.31 3.02 19.77
C THR A 149 -20.07 2.35 19.18
N SER A 150 -19.43 1.46 19.92
CA SER A 150 -18.22 0.74 19.44
C SER A 150 -18.44 0.00 18.11
N ARG A 151 -19.68 -0.46 17.85
CA ARG A 151 -20.08 -1.20 16.63
C ARG A 151 -20.45 -0.30 15.45
N SER A 152 -20.64 1.00 15.63
CA SER A 152 -21.01 1.95 14.56
C SER A 152 -19.82 2.72 14.00
N LEU A 153 -18.67 2.67 14.67
CA LEU A 153 -17.48 3.44 14.28
C LEU A 153 -16.86 3.03 12.95
N TRP A 154 -16.78 1.74 12.63
CA TRP A 154 -16.10 1.34 11.39
C TRP A 154 -16.64 0.09 10.71
N LEU A 155 -17.18 -0.88 11.46
CA LEU A 155 -17.69 -2.14 10.91
C LEU A 155 -18.89 -2.62 11.72
N ARG A 156 -19.98 -2.94 11.02
CA ARG A 156 -21.10 -3.70 11.58
C ARG A 156 -21.11 -5.09 10.95
N ARG A 157 -21.20 -6.13 11.77
CA ARG A 157 -21.37 -7.52 11.35
C ARG A 157 -22.75 -8.03 11.71
N ASN A 158 -23.30 -8.95 10.90
CA ASN A 158 -24.53 -9.66 11.25
C ASN A 158 -24.24 -10.81 12.22
N ALA A 159 -25.28 -11.49 12.71
CA ALA A 159 -25.17 -12.64 13.62
C ALA A 159 -24.37 -13.83 13.04
N LYS A 160 -24.14 -13.85 11.72
CA LYS A 160 -23.34 -14.87 11.00
C LYS A 160 -21.88 -14.46 10.82
N GLY A 161 -21.46 -13.32 11.39
CA GLY A 161 -20.08 -12.81 11.29
C GLY A 161 -19.74 -12.11 9.97
N GLN A 162 -20.71 -11.89 9.07
CA GLN A 162 -20.47 -11.21 7.80
C GLN A 162 -20.49 -9.69 7.99
N VAL A 163 -19.54 -8.98 7.36
CA VAL A 163 -19.53 -7.51 7.30
C VAL A 163 -20.73 -7.03 6.49
N ILE A 164 -21.68 -6.38 7.17
CA ILE A 164 -22.87 -5.78 6.53
C ILE A 164 -22.71 -4.27 6.31
N TYR A 165 -21.74 -3.65 6.98
CA TYR A 165 -21.46 -2.23 6.85
C TYR A 165 -19.99 -1.97 7.13
N LYS A 166 -19.33 -1.22 6.24
CA LYS A 166 -17.98 -0.71 6.39
C LYS A 166 -18.03 0.80 6.16
N ARG A 167 -17.66 1.59 7.17
CA ARG A 167 -17.74 3.05 7.10
C ARG A 167 -16.65 3.58 6.15
N GLU A 168 -17.01 4.57 5.34
CA GLU A 168 -16.14 5.17 4.30
C GLU A 168 -14.87 5.82 4.89
N ILE A 169 -14.89 6.16 6.19
CA ILE A 169 -13.79 6.79 6.91
C ILE A 169 -12.49 5.99 6.91
N LEU A 170 -12.52 4.66 6.68
CA LEU A 170 -11.31 3.83 6.65
C LEU A 170 -10.42 4.13 5.44
N SER A 171 -11.03 4.55 4.34
CA SER A 171 -10.36 4.90 3.07
C SER A 171 -10.23 6.40 2.84
N ALA A 172 -10.91 7.24 3.63
CA ALA A 172 -10.78 8.68 3.56
C ALA A 172 -9.36 9.15 3.92
N PRO A 173 -8.88 10.30 3.42
CA PRO A 173 -7.58 10.84 3.81
C PRO A 173 -7.56 11.34 5.26
N PHE A 174 -8.70 11.83 5.76
CA PHE A 174 -8.81 12.46 7.08
C PHE A 174 -10.15 12.13 7.75
N VAL A 175 -10.12 11.99 9.09
CA VAL A 175 -11.32 11.85 9.93
C VAL A 175 -11.06 12.56 11.25
N THR A 176 -12.10 13.17 11.81
CA THR A 176 -12.09 13.69 13.17
C THR A 176 -13.00 12.84 14.06
N PHE A 177 -12.50 12.50 15.23
CA PHE A 177 -13.26 11.89 16.32
C PHE A 177 -13.47 12.94 17.40
N ASP A 178 -14.66 13.54 17.38
CA ASP A 178 -15.02 14.66 18.26
C ASP A 178 -15.53 14.16 19.61
N GLU A 179 -15.40 15.01 20.63
CA GLU A 179 -15.81 14.72 22.01
C GLU A 179 -15.24 13.40 22.58
N TYR A 180 -13.98 13.07 22.27
CA TYR A 180 -13.33 11.84 22.71
C TYR A 180 -13.36 11.64 24.24
N GLY A 181 -13.30 12.73 25.00
CA GLY A 181 -13.37 12.70 26.47
C GLY A 181 -14.70 12.19 27.01
N LEU A 182 -15.80 12.38 26.26
CA LEU A 182 -17.15 11.93 26.63
C LEU A 182 -17.44 10.51 26.15
N ALA A 183 -16.53 9.90 25.39
CA ALA A 183 -16.77 8.61 24.78
C ALA A 183 -16.69 7.44 25.76
N ASP A 184 -17.58 6.47 25.59
CA ASP A 184 -17.57 5.23 26.34
C ASP A 184 -16.26 4.47 26.20
N LYS A 185 -15.91 3.67 27.23
CA LYS A 185 -14.67 2.89 27.24
C LYS A 185 -14.51 2.01 26.00
N GLN A 186 -15.59 1.37 25.55
CA GLN A 186 -15.55 0.50 24.37
C GLN A 186 -15.31 1.30 23.07
N VAL A 187 -15.89 2.50 22.95
CA VAL A 187 -15.64 3.41 21.84
C VAL A 187 -14.18 3.85 21.83
N ARG A 188 -13.62 4.20 22.98
CA ARG A 188 -12.20 4.60 23.10
C ARG A 188 -11.23 3.46 22.75
N VAL A 189 -11.53 2.23 23.16
CA VAL A 189 -10.78 1.03 22.74
C VAL A 189 -10.82 0.90 21.22
N ALA A 190 -11.98 1.14 20.62
CA ALA A 190 -12.12 1.14 19.18
C ALA A 190 -11.19 2.24 18.57
N VAL A 191 -11.38 3.51 18.90
CA VAL A 191 -10.56 4.61 18.37
C VAL A 191 -9.04 4.35 18.54
N GLY A 192 -8.65 3.59 19.58
CA GLY A 192 -7.31 3.02 19.76
C GLY A 192 -6.67 2.39 18.50
N HIS A 193 -7.44 1.74 17.62
CA HIS A 193 -6.92 1.18 16.37
C HIS A 193 -6.50 2.25 15.34
N PHE A 194 -7.16 3.41 15.32
CA PHE A 194 -6.81 4.52 14.42
C PHE A 194 -5.51 5.20 14.87
N ILE A 195 -5.32 5.34 16.18
CA ILE A 195 -4.15 6.02 16.78
C ILE A 195 -2.98 5.07 17.07
N ALA A 196 -3.11 3.78 16.77
CA ALA A 196 -2.03 2.79 16.92
C ALA A 196 -0.84 3.05 15.99
N GLY A 197 -1.01 3.91 14.98
CA GLY A 197 0.02 4.29 14.02
C GLY A 197 0.37 3.20 13.01
N ARG A 198 -0.51 2.22 12.81
CA ARG A 198 -0.35 1.14 11.82
C ARG A 198 -1.33 1.32 10.66
N LEU A 199 -0.85 1.09 9.44
CA LEU A 199 -1.68 1.08 8.24
C LEU A 199 -2.58 -0.16 8.21
N LYS A 200 -2.07 -1.31 8.66
CA LYS A 200 -2.79 -2.58 8.68
C LYS A 200 -2.98 -3.04 10.12
N VAL A 201 -4.22 -3.24 10.54
CA VAL A 201 -4.56 -3.69 11.89
C VAL A 201 -5.31 -5.02 11.79
N PRO A 202 -4.83 -6.09 12.45
CA PRO A 202 -5.61 -7.30 12.57
C PRO A 202 -6.78 -7.04 13.53
N VAL A 203 -7.99 -7.24 13.05
CA VAL A 203 -9.21 -7.11 13.85
C VAL A 203 -10.03 -8.38 13.63
N GLU A 204 -10.16 -9.17 14.69
CA GLU A 204 -10.77 -10.50 14.64
C GLU A 204 -10.03 -11.40 13.63
N ASN A 205 -10.72 -11.88 12.58
CA ASN A 205 -10.19 -12.79 11.56
C ASN A 205 -9.79 -12.08 10.26
N GLU A 206 -9.80 -10.74 10.23
CA GLU A 206 -9.50 -9.95 9.03
C GLU A 206 -8.39 -8.92 9.30
N VAL A 207 -7.72 -8.49 8.23
CA VAL A 207 -6.77 -7.37 8.27
C VAL A 207 -7.42 -6.16 7.63
N LEU A 208 -7.65 -5.13 8.43
CA LEU A 208 -8.22 -3.87 7.97
C LEU A 208 -7.11 -2.88 7.66
N GLU A 209 -7.31 -2.10 6.59
CA GLU A 209 -6.40 -1.03 6.19
C GLU A 209 -6.96 0.34 6.58
N PHE A 210 -6.21 1.09 7.38
CA PHE A 210 -6.54 2.42 7.89
C PHE A 210 -5.73 3.47 7.12
N ARG A 211 -6.24 3.88 5.96
CA ARG A 211 -5.60 4.91 5.11
C ARG A 211 -5.89 6.34 5.56
N VAL A 212 -6.61 6.49 6.65
CA VAL A 212 -7.06 7.76 7.21
C VAL A 212 -6.13 8.30 8.28
N THR A 213 -5.88 9.61 8.26
CA THR A 213 -5.20 10.34 9.34
C THR A 213 -6.24 10.80 10.37
N PRO A 214 -6.17 10.33 11.63
CA PRO A 214 -7.13 10.69 12.66
C PRO A 214 -6.72 11.96 13.40
N LEU A 215 -7.69 12.87 13.57
CA LEU A 215 -7.68 13.93 14.57
C LEU A 215 -8.68 13.59 15.67
N LEU A 216 -8.28 13.75 16.93
CA LEU A 216 -9.16 13.62 18.07
C LEU A 216 -9.31 15.01 18.70
N THR A 217 -10.53 15.33 19.12
CA THR A 217 -10.82 16.57 19.84
C THR A 217 -11.52 16.22 21.14
N MET A 218 -11.15 16.92 22.22
CA MET A 218 -11.79 16.72 23.53
C MET A 218 -11.63 17.93 24.44
N ASN A 219 -12.53 18.03 25.41
CA ASN A 219 -12.27 18.79 26.63
C ASN A 219 -11.35 17.98 27.56
N PRO A 220 -10.53 18.63 28.39
CA PRO A 220 -9.69 17.93 29.35
C PRO A 220 -10.55 17.13 30.33
N LEU A 221 -10.15 15.90 30.67
CA LEU A 221 -10.86 15.09 31.66
C LEU A 221 -10.69 15.64 33.08
N ARG A 222 -9.54 16.25 33.34
CA ARG A 222 -9.13 16.87 34.60
C ARG A 222 -8.28 18.10 34.28
N GLU A 223 -8.56 19.23 34.94
CA GLU A 223 -7.98 20.53 34.56
C GLU A 223 -6.55 20.74 35.07
N GLU A 224 -6.18 20.19 36.23
CA GLU A 224 -4.90 20.49 36.92
C GLU A 224 -3.96 19.28 37.13
N GLU A 225 -4.16 18.19 36.39
CA GLU A 225 -3.33 16.98 36.53
C GLU A 225 -2.32 16.80 35.38
N ASP A 226 -1.41 15.84 35.55
CA ASP A 226 -0.42 15.44 34.55
C ASP A 226 -1.08 15.03 33.22
N LEU A 227 -0.32 15.11 32.12
CA LEU A 227 -0.84 14.92 30.77
C LEU A 227 -1.65 13.62 30.62
N LYS A 228 -1.19 12.51 31.20
CA LYS A 228 -1.87 11.21 31.12
C LYS A 228 -3.26 11.28 31.72
N SER A 229 -3.41 11.95 32.84
CA SER A 229 -4.69 12.10 33.53
C SER A 229 -5.60 13.09 32.81
N LYS A 230 -5.03 14.13 32.20
CA LYS A 230 -5.76 15.12 31.39
C LYS A 230 -6.40 14.52 30.14
N VAL A 231 -5.69 13.62 29.44
CA VAL A 231 -6.14 13.07 28.15
C VAL A 231 -6.60 11.61 28.21
N GLY A 232 -6.26 10.88 29.28
CA GLY A 232 -6.58 9.46 29.46
C GLY A 232 -5.77 8.51 28.57
N PHE A 233 -4.63 8.95 28.02
CA PHE A 233 -3.78 8.13 27.13
C PHE A 233 -2.68 7.41 27.91
N SER A 234 -2.36 6.19 27.45
CA SER A 234 -1.14 5.49 27.83
C SER A 234 0.09 6.10 27.16
N GLU A 235 1.29 5.89 27.72
CA GLU A 235 2.55 6.38 27.11
C GLU A 235 2.73 5.95 25.63
N PRO A 236 2.42 4.69 25.23
CA PRO A 236 2.53 4.30 23.83
C PRO A 236 1.57 5.05 22.90
N GLN A 237 0.42 5.51 23.41
CA GLN A 237 -0.52 6.34 22.65
C GLN A 237 -0.01 7.78 22.56
N ILE A 238 0.45 8.34 23.68
CA ILE A 238 1.09 9.67 23.72
C ILE A 238 2.24 9.73 22.72
N ARG A 239 3.11 8.72 22.70
CA ARG A 239 4.26 8.66 21.80
C ARG A 239 3.92 8.70 20.30
N ARG A 240 2.72 8.25 19.93
CA ARG A 240 2.25 8.16 18.53
C ARG A 240 1.25 9.26 18.16
N THR A 241 1.01 10.19 19.08
CA THR A 241 0.04 11.26 18.93
C THR A 241 0.74 12.60 19.07
N VAL A 242 0.53 13.49 18.10
CA VAL A 242 0.89 14.90 18.25
C VAL A 242 -0.23 15.57 19.05
N ILE A 243 0.07 15.97 20.29
CA ILE A 243 -0.91 16.52 21.23
C ILE A 243 -0.70 18.03 21.36
N CYS A 244 -1.78 18.79 21.16
CA CYS A 244 -1.82 20.23 21.41
C CYS A 244 -2.82 20.53 22.53
N ASP A 245 -2.36 21.20 23.59
CA ASP A 245 -3.18 21.59 24.74
C ASP A 245 -3.47 23.10 24.72
N LEU A 246 -4.62 23.44 24.15
CA LEU A 246 -5.10 24.80 24.05
C LEU A 246 -5.54 25.40 25.39
N CYS A 247 -5.62 24.63 26.49
CA CYS A 247 -5.87 25.20 27.81
C CYS A 247 -4.67 26.04 28.29
N ALA A 248 -3.46 25.72 27.82
CA ALA A 248 -2.23 26.43 28.16
C ALA A 248 -1.96 27.65 27.26
N VAL A 249 -2.87 27.95 26.33
CA VAL A 249 -2.70 29.00 25.31
C VAL A 249 -3.75 30.09 25.54
N SER A 250 -3.32 31.35 25.45
CA SER A 250 -4.25 32.48 25.38
C SER A 250 -4.90 32.51 24.00
N LEU A 251 -6.20 32.26 23.93
CA LEU A 251 -6.95 32.29 22.67
C LEU A 251 -7.69 33.62 22.50
N PRO A 252 -7.80 34.15 21.28
CA PRO A 252 -8.70 35.25 20.99
C PRO A 252 -10.17 34.80 21.07
N ASP A 253 -11.12 35.71 20.87
CA ASP A 253 -12.55 35.34 20.82
C ASP A 253 -12.88 34.62 19.50
N LEU A 254 -12.72 33.30 19.52
CA LEU A 254 -12.91 32.43 18.36
C LEU A 254 -14.38 32.10 18.06
N ALA A 255 -15.33 32.53 18.90
CA ALA A 255 -16.74 32.23 18.70
C ALA A 255 -17.31 32.92 17.45
N VAL A 256 -16.84 34.14 17.17
CA VAL A 256 -17.31 34.95 16.01
C VAL A 256 -16.33 34.83 14.84
N GLU A 257 -15.04 35.10 15.07
CA GLU A 257 -14.03 35.09 14.01
C GLU A 257 -13.86 33.70 13.36
N GLY A 258 -14.11 32.64 14.13
CA GLY A 258 -13.94 31.27 13.71
C GLY A 258 -14.94 30.81 12.64
N GLU A 259 -16.19 31.27 12.71
CA GLU A 259 -17.24 30.85 11.76
C GLU A 259 -17.09 31.56 10.42
N GLU A 260 -16.71 32.84 10.43
CA GLU A 260 -16.43 33.60 9.20
C GLU A 260 -15.32 32.95 8.35
N ILE A 261 -14.30 32.38 9.00
CA ILE A 261 -13.24 31.63 8.31
C ILE A 261 -13.88 30.42 7.60
N LEU A 262 -14.66 29.60 8.31
CA LEU A 262 -15.29 28.41 7.74
C LEU A 262 -16.25 28.71 6.58
N GLU A 263 -16.96 29.83 6.63
CA GLU A 263 -17.85 30.25 5.54
C GLU A 263 -17.07 30.61 4.27
N ARG A 264 -15.96 31.36 4.41
CA ARG A 264 -15.07 31.69 3.29
C ARG A 264 -14.44 30.43 2.68
N GLU A 265 -14.03 29.51 3.54
CA GLU A 265 -13.38 28.26 3.10
C GLU A 265 -14.32 27.28 2.41
N ARG A 266 -15.62 27.31 2.73
CA ARG A 266 -16.61 26.44 2.10
C ARG A 266 -16.65 26.58 0.57
N GLN A 267 -16.28 27.75 0.05
CA GLN A 267 -16.26 28.06 -1.38
C GLN A 267 -14.86 27.91 -2.01
N ALA A 268 -13.83 27.65 -1.22
CA ALA A 268 -12.47 27.52 -1.70
C ALA A 268 -12.25 26.20 -2.46
N ALA A 269 -11.30 26.20 -3.40
CA ALA A 269 -10.85 24.96 -4.02
C ALA A 269 -10.09 24.11 -2.97
N PRO A 270 -10.27 22.77 -2.96
CA PRO A 270 -9.55 21.89 -2.05
C PRO A 270 -8.04 22.08 -2.14
N PHE A 271 -7.36 21.88 -1.01
CA PHE A 271 -5.92 21.84 -0.90
C PHE A 271 -5.36 20.79 -1.89
N PRO A 272 -4.36 21.14 -2.72
CA PRO A 272 -3.82 20.24 -3.73
C PRO A 272 -2.92 19.18 -3.09
N LEU A 273 -3.52 18.14 -2.52
CA LEU A 273 -2.82 17.04 -1.87
C LEU A 273 -1.83 16.35 -2.82
N ARG A 274 -0.59 16.19 -2.36
CA ARG A 274 0.50 15.51 -3.07
C ARG A 274 1.03 14.35 -2.22
N PRO A 275 1.18 13.14 -2.78
CA PRO A 275 1.80 12.04 -2.04
C PRO A 275 3.29 12.33 -1.80
N ALA A 276 3.79 11.93 -0.62
CA ALA A 276 5.22 11.88 -0.37
C ALA A 276 5.93 11.01 -1.42
N LYS A 277 7.11 11.45 -1.88
CA LYS A 277 7.87 10.76 -2.95
C LYS A 277 8.99 9.86 -2.44
N GLU A 278 9.50 10.15 -1.25
CA GLU A 278 10.68 9.48 -0.71
C GLU A 278 10.60 9.32 0.81
N ARG A 279 11.45 8.44 1.36
CA ARG A 279 11.47 8.10 2.80
C ARG A 279 12.42 8.97 3.62
N LEU A 280 13.23 9.83 3.01
CA LEU A 280 14.15 10.76 3.71
C LEU A 280 14.96 10.11 4.86
N VAL A 281 15.50 8.90 4.63
CA VAL A 281 16.22 8.13 5.67
C VAL A 281 17.45 8.91 6.17
N SER A 282 18.06 9.73 5.31
CA SER A 282 19.17 10.63 5.63
C SER A 282 18.85 11.63 6.75
N LEU A 283 17.58 12.01 6.95
CA LEU A 283 17.19 12.98 7.98
C LEU A 283 17.16 12.39 9.39
N ARG A 284 17.18 11.06 9.57
CA ARG A 284 17.07 10.40 10.89
C ARG A 284 18.03 10.97 11.92
N ARG A 285 19.31 11.07 11.56
CA ARG A 285 20.36 11.53 12.49
C ARG A 285 20.13 12.98 12.89
N LYS A 286 19.72 13.82 11.93
CA LYS A 286 19.45 15.24 12.17
C LYS A 286 18.19 15.43 13.02
N ILE A 287 17.13 14.66 12.79
CA ILE A 287 15.91 14.67 13.61
C ILE A 287 16.24 14.32 15.07
N VAL A 288 17.02 13.26 15.31
CA VAL A 288 17.43 12.88 16.67
C VAL A 288 18.27 13.98 17.32
N GLN A 289 19.19 14.61 16.58
CA GLN A 289 19.99 15.73 17.10
C GLN A 289 19.12 16.93 17.47
N LEU A 290 18.21 17.35 16.59
CA LEU A 290 17.31 18.46 16.85
C LEU A 290 16.35 18.15 18.01
N MET A 291 15.78 16.94 18.07
CA MET A 291 14.92 16.53 19.18
C MET A 291 15.67 16.64 20.52
N ARG A 292 16.91 16.15 20.59
CA ARG A 292 17.73 16.26 21.82
C ARG A 292 18.06 17.70 22.23
N LYS A 293 18.14 18.61 21.26
CA LYS A 293 18.41 20.05 21.50
C LYS A 293 17.15 20.82 21.89
N LEU A 294 16.00 20.48 21.31
CA LEU A 294 14.78 21.29 21.37
C LEU A 294 13.77 20.78 22.41
N ILE A 295 13.78 19.49 22.71
CA ILE A 295 12.85 18.83 23.64
C ILE A 295 13.56 18.52 24.96
N ARG A 296 12.90 18.81 26.08
CA ARG A 296 13.40 18.55 27.43
C ARG A 296 13.66 17.06 27.64
N PRO A 297 14.74 16.68 28.36
CA PRO A 297 15.17 15.28 28.51
C PRO A 297 14.07 14.30 28.97
N ASP A 298 13.21 14.73 29.88
CA ASP A 298 12.09 13.97 30.45
C ASP A 298 10.97 13.70 29.44
N ALA A 299 10.78 14.58 28.45
CA ALA A 299 9.79 14.42 27.39
C ALA A 299 10.31 13.64 26.16
N GLN A 300 11.63 13.46 26.01
CA GLN A 300 12.23 12.85 24.80
C GLN A 300 11.75 11.41 24.55
N SER A 301 11.51 10.64 25.60
CA SER A 301 11.01 9.26 25.50
C SER A 301 9.57 9.17 24.98
N LEU A 302 8.82 10.27 25.09
CA LEU A 302 7.44 10.42 24.62
C LEU A 302 7.37 10.93 23.18
N VAL A 303 8.50 11.15 22.51
CA VAL A 303 8.54 11.61 21.12
C VAL A 303 8.98 10.47 20.20
N ASP A 304 8.15 10.13 19.21
CA ASP A 304 8.53 9.19 18.16
C ASP A 304 9.30 9.91 17.04
N THR A 305 10.60 9.65 16.94
CA THR A 305 11.45 10.24 15.91
C THR A 305 11.15 9.72 14.50
N GLU A 306 10.62 8.50 14.36
CA GLU A 306 10.18 7.99 13.06
C GLU A 306 8.86 8.65 12.62
N MET A 307 7.97 8.98 13.56
CA MET A 307 6.78 9.79 13.29
C MET A 307 7.20 11.18 12.76
N LEU A 308 8.18 11.84 13.39
CA LEU A 308 8.72 13.12 12.90
C LEU A 308 9.31 13.00 11.49
N ARG A 309 10.02 11.90 11.19
CA ARG A 309 10.53 11.64 9.84
C ARG A 309 9.40 11.47 8.83
N ILE A 310 8.34 10.75 9.17
CA ILE A 310 7.16 10.57 8.31
C ILE A 310 6.50 11.91 8.03
N LEU A 311 6.35 12.77 9.03
CA LEU A 311 5.87 14.14 8.86
C LEU A 311 6.79 14.94 7.91
N CYS A 312 8.11 14.83 8.05
CA CYS A 312 9.07 15.46 7.12
C CYS A 312 8.88 14.96 5.68
N CYS A 313 8.66 13.66 5.47
CA CYS A 313 8.42 13.08 4.15
C CYS A 313 7.13 13.61 3.52
N GLY A 314 6.07 13.74 4.32
CA GLY A 314 4.82 14.35 3.90
C GLY A 314 4.94 15.82 3.54
N MET A 315 5.65 16.58 4.37
CA MET A 315 5.90 18.00 4.13
C MET A 315 6.79 18.24 2.90
N ALA A 316 7.75 17.34 2.62
CA ALA A 316 8.62 17.38 1.45
C ALA A 316 7.88 17.18 0.11
N ALA A 317 6.59 16.87 0.12
CA ALA A 317 5.77 16.89 -1.09
C ALA A 317 5.51 18.33 -1.62
N TYR A 318 5.73 19.34 -0.77
CA TYR A 318 5.42 20.74 -1.05
C TYR A 318 6.64 21.68 -1.00
N MET A 319 7.73 21.25 -0.36
CA MET A 319 8.94 22.04 -0.18
C MET A 319 10.18 21.15 -0.16
N GLU A 320 11.38 21.75 -0.24
CA GLU A 320 12.64 21.00 -0.23
C GLU A 320 12.83 20.24 1.10
N PRO A 321 13.46 19.05 1.12
CA PRO A 321 13.58 18.21 2.31
C PRO A 321 14.14 18.91 3.55
N ARG A 322 15.06 19.86 3.35
CA ARG A 322 15.63 20.65 4.44
C ARG A 322 14.62 21.66 5.01
N GLN A 323 13.86 22.34 4.14
CA GLN A 323 12.78 23.24 4.55
C GLN A 323 11.67 22.44 5.24
N ALA A 324 11.35 21.25 4.72
CA ALA A 324 10.38 20.33 5.31
C ALA A 324 10.79 19.92 6.73
N LEU A 325 12.08 19.56 6.94
CA LEU A 325 12.60 19.28 8.27
C LEU A 325 12.43 20.47 9.20
N TRP A 326 12.89 21.64 8.78
CA TRP A 326 12.81 22.84 9.61
C TRP A 326 11.36 23.18 9.97
N ARG A 327 10.45 23.14 8.98
CA ARG A 327 9.03 23.43 9.14
C ARG A 327 8.35 22.45 10.09
N VAL A 328 8.57 21.14 9.91
CA VAL A 328 8.02 20.11 10.79
C VAL A 328 8.53 20.26 12.22
N MET A 329 9.82 20.57 12.41
CA MET A 329 10.36 20.80 13.75
C MET A 329 9.78 22.06 14.39
N LEU A 330 9.58 23.13 13.61
CA LEU A 330 8.95 24.36 14.07
C LEU A 330 7.51 24.11 14.50
N ASP A 331 6.70 23.50 13.65
CA ASP A 331 5.29 23.22 13.94
C ASP A 331 5.14 22.22 15.09
N TYR A 332 5.97 21.17 15.12
CA TYR A 332 5.95 20.19 16.21
C TYR A 332 6.31 20.83 17.55
N CYS A 333 7.40 21.61 17.62
CA CYS A 333 7.79 22.30 18.86
C CYS A 333 6.75 23.35 19.26
N THR A 334 6.14 24.06 18.31
CA THR A 334 5.02 24.98 18.58
C THR A 334 3.82 24.23 19.18
N VAL A 335 3.56 22.99 18.76
CA VAL A 335 2.49 22.20 19.36
C VAL A 335 2.86 21.72 20.76
N VAL A 336 4.02 21.09 20.93
CA VAL A 336 4.38 20.44 22.20
C VAL A 336 4.89 21.40 23.27
N GLU A 337 5.20 22.67 22.95
CA GLU A 337 5.44 23.69 23.97
C GLU A 337 4.20 23.93 24.84
N THR A 338 2.99 23.70 24.31
CA THR A 338 1.75 23.77 25.10
C THR A 338 1.70 22.74 26.22
N LEU A 339 2.52 21.68 26.12
CA LEU A 339 2.67 20.64 27.12
C LEU A 339 3.87 20.90 28.06
N GLY A 340 4.60 22.00 27.84
CA GLY A 340 5.84 22.30 28.56
C GLY A 340 7.02 21.40 28.20
N TRP A 341 6.98 20.74 27.03
CA TRP A 341 7.99 19.75 26.60
C TRP A 341 9.23 20.35 25.95
N THR A 342 9.17 21.60 25.50
CA THR A 342 10.30 22.26 24.84
C THR A 342 11.25 22.89 25.85
N VAL A 343 12.53 23.02 25.49
CA VAL A 343 13.47 23.86 26.26
C VAL A 343 13.13 25.35 26.09
N GLU A 344 13.41 26.21 27.08
CA GLU A 344 12.95 27.61 27.08
C GLU A 344 13.35 28.40 25.82
N ASN A 345 14.56 28.18 25.30
CA ASN A 345 15.10 28.89 24.14
C ASN A 345 15.01 28.08 22.83
N TRP A 346 14.11 27.09 22.73
CA TRP A 346 14.03 26.19 21.58
C TRP A 346 13.88 26.92 20.23
N ARG A 347 13.16 28.05 20.21
CA ARG A 347 12.94 28.84 18.98
C ARG A 347 14.22 29.45 18.44
N GLU A 348 15.08 29.95 19.33
CA GLU A 348 16.39 30.51 18.95
C GLU A 348 17.31 29.40 18.45
N LEU A 349 17.33 28.26 19.15
CA LEU A 349 18.11 27.09 18.75
C LEU A 349 17.67 26.57 17.37
N LEU A 350 16.37 26.49 17.10
CA LEU A 350 15.86 26.05 15.79
C LEU A 350 16.10 27.11 14.70
N ALA A 351 16.04 28.41 15.03
CA ALA A 351 16.33 29.47 14.09
C ALA A 351 17.81 29.47 13.65
N GLN A 352 18.74 29.19 14.57
CA GLN A 352 20.17 29.01 14.25
C GLN A 352 20.37 27.90 13.21
N GLU A 353 19.62 26.80 13.33
CA GLU A 353 19.67 25.67 12.39
C GLU A 353 19.06 25.99 11.00
N ASN A 354 18.22 27.02 10.91
CA ASN A 354 17.68 27.53 9.64
C ASN A 354 18.66 28.50 8.95
N ILE A 355 19.28 29.37 9.74
CA ILE A 355 20.20 30.42 9.28
C ILE A 355 21.56 29.85 8.92
N GLU A 356 22.00 28.78 9.58
CA GLU A 356 23.19 28.04 9.18
C GLU A 356 22.86 27.17 7.96
N PRO A 357 23.21 27.53 6.71
CA PRO A 357 23.66 26.48 5.81
C PRO A 357 24.68 25.67 6.59
N SER A 358 24.65 24.36 6.45
CA SER A 358 25.71 23.47 6.95
C SER A 358 27.05 23.88 6.32
N ASN A 359 27.61 24.95 6.87
CA ASN A 359 28.81 25.74 6.56
C ASN A 359 29.36 26.30 7.90
N ASN A 360 29.14 25.59 9.01
CA ASN A 360 29.86 25.84 10.26
C ASN A 360 30.53 24.54 10.71
N ILE A 361 31.51 24.12 9.92
CA ILE A 361 32.85 23.98 10.46
C ILE A 361 33.70 24.93 9.62
N LEU A 362 34.16 26.02 10.26
CA LEU A 362 35.11 27.03 9.76
C LEU A 362 34.56 27.99 8.70
N GLU A 363 34.41 29.26 9.05
CA GLU A 363 34.72 30.42 8.19
C GLU A 363 34.28 31.72 8.90
N GLY A 364 35.05 32.08 9.93
CA GLY A 364 35.07 33.43 10.49
C GLY A 364 36.49 33.97 10.59
N GLU A 365 37.46 33.08 10.79
CA GLU A 365 38.88 33.42 10.95
C GLU A 365 39.78 32.87 9.83
N THR A 366 39.27 32.02 8.93
CA THR A 366 40.08 31.27 7.95
C THR A 366 40.08 31.81 6.51
N MET A 367 39.37 32.89 6.18
CA MET A 367 39.32 33.35 4.77
C MET A 367 40.71 33.74 4.20
N GLY A 368 41.68 34.07 5.05
CA GLY A 368 43.09 34.28 4.65
C GLY A 368 43.95 33.01 4.61
N GLN A 369 43.56 31.94 5.31
CA GLN A 369 44.30 30.67 5.39
C GLN A 369 43.76 29.61 4.40
N GLU A 370 42.46 29.59 4.14
CA GLU A 370 41.81 28.63 3.21
C GLU A 370 42.02 29.02 1.75
N THR A 371 42.07 30.31 1.41
CA THR A 371 42.53 30.74 0.08
C THR A 371 43.99 30.38 -0.16
N GLN A 372 44.85 30.36 0.88
CA GLN A 372 46.21 29.82 0.77
C GLN A 372 46.22 28.29 0.62
N GLY A 373 45.34 27.58 1.33
CA GLY A 373 45.17 26.13 1.20
C GLY A 373 44.76 25.72 -0.20
N ILE A 374 43.68 26.31 -0.73
CA ILE A 374 43.19 26.07 -2.10
C ILE A 374 44.29 26.40 -3.11
N ARG A 375 45.02 27.50 -2.94
CA ARG A 375 46.13 27.87 -3.82
C ARG A 375 47.25 26.83 -3.82
N ARG A 376 47.59 26.22 -2.67
CA ARG A 376 48.57 25.11 -2.60
C ARG A 376 48.09 23.87 -3.36
N TYR A 377 46.80 23.52 -3.26
CA TYR A 377 46.25 22.36 -3.99
C TYR A 377 46.15 22.60 -5.49
N VAL A 378 45.76 23.80 -5.91
CA VAL A 378 45.79 24.20 -7.33
C VAL A 378 47.21 24.12 -7.86
N THR A 379 48.21 24.66 -7.14
CA THR A 379 49.62 24.56 -7.53
C THR A 379 50.15 23.13 -7.58
N PHE A 380 49.70 22.25 -6.68
CA PHE A 380 50.03 20.82 -6.76
C PHE A 380 49.49 20.18 -8.05
N VAL A 381 48.23 20.46 -8.40
CA VAL A 381 47.62 19.94 -9.64
C VAL A 381 48.26 20.54 -10.88
N GLU A 382 48.65 21.83 -10.85
CA GLU A 382 49.42 22.47 -11.93
C GLU A 382 50.74 21.73 -12.21
N VAL A 383 51.49 21.41 -11.14
CA VAL A 383 52.80 20.73 -11.24
C VAL A 383 52.65 19.28 -11.73
N GLU A 384 51.70 18.52 -11.18
CA GLU A 384 51.54 17.09 -11.50
C GLU A 384 50.88 16.85 -12.87
N THR A 385 50.03 17.77 -13.33
CA THR A 385 49.29 17.59 -14.60
C THR A 385 49.81 18.46 -15.74
N GLY A 386 50.70 19.42 -15.47
CA GLY A 386 51.21 20.38 -16.45
C GLY A 386 50.18 21.42 -16.91
N LYS A 387 49.02 21.50 -16.24
CA LYS A 387 47.92 22.42 -16.56
C LYS A 387 48.13 23.79 -15.90
N ASN A 388 47.58 24.84 -16.51
CA ASN A 388 47.60 26.18 -15.91
C ASN A 388 46.61 26.29 -14.72
N ALA A 389 46.73 27.34 -13.91
CA ALA A 389 45.96 27.53 -12.68
C ALA A 389 44.45 27.40 -12.86
N GLU A 390 43.92 27.91 -13.97
CA GLU A 390 42.50 27.92 -14.26
C GLU A 390 42.00 26.52 -14.62
N GLU A 391 42.76 25.80 -15.46
CA GLU A 391 42.48 24.41 -15.81
C GLU A 391 42.66 23.45 -14.63
N ALA A 392 43.68 23.68 -13.79
CA ALA A 392 43.93 22.90 -12.58
C ALA A 392 42.81 23.11 -11.54
N LEU A 393 42.37 24.35 -11.35
CA LEU A 393 41.23 24.67 -10.51
C LEU A 393 39.95 24.03 -11.06
N GLN A 394 39.74 24.06 -12.37
CA GLN A 394 38.59 23.44 -13.02
C GLN A 394 38.58 21.92 -12.80
N VAL A 395 39.72 21.25 -12.89
CA VAL A 395 39.86 19.81 -12.58
C VAL A 395 39.47 19.51 -11.12
N VAL A 396 39.93 20.33 -10.17
CA VAL A 396 39.58 20.17 -8.75
C VAL A 396 38.07 20.39 -8.54
N VAL A 397 37.49 21.40 -9.18
CA VAL A 397 36.04 21.68 -9.13
C VAL A 397 35.23 20.52 -9.72
N ASP A 398 35.65 19.98 -10.86
CA ASP A 398 34.94 18.88 -11.51
C ASP A 398 35.05 17.57 -10.73
N LEU A 399 36.21 17.31 -10.09
CA LEU A 399 36.37 16.19 -9.16
C LEU A 399 35.42 16.33 -7.96
N ILE A 400 35.34 17.51 -7.34
CA ILE A 400 34.44 17.76 -6.21
C ILE A 400 32.97 17.61 -6.64
N LYS A 401 32.61 18.12 -7.82
CA LYS A 401 31.27 17.93 -8.38
C LYS A 401 30.96 16.45 -8.61
N ALA A 402 31.90 15.69 -9.15
CA ALA A 402 31.73 14.25 -9.38
C ALA A 402 31.56 13.49 -8.06
N LEU A 403 32.37 13.79 -7.04
CA LEU A 403 32.23 13.19 -5.70
C LEU A 403 30.86 13.49 -5.09
N ARG A 404 30.42 14.75 -5.15
CA ARG A 404 29.09 15.15 -4.64
C ARG A 404 27.95 14.49 -5.41
N ALA A 405 28.03 14.40 -6.74
CA ALA A 405 27.03 13.74 -7.56
C ALA A 405 26.89 12.25 -7.24
N CYS A 406 28.00 11.62 -6.82
CA CYS A 406 28.03 10.22 -6.38
C CYS A 406 27.75 10.04 -4.87
N GLY A 407 27.50 11.11 -4.12
CA GLY A 407 27.28 11.06 -2.67
C GLY A 407 28.52 10.67 -1.86
N LEU A 408 29.72 10.80 -2.42
CA LEU A 408 31.00 10.43 -1.82
C LEU A 408 31.57 11.60 -0.99
N THR A 409 32.17 11.27 0.15
CA THR A 409 32.85 12.24 1.03
C THR A 409 34.31 12.46 0.61
N LEU A 410 34.98 13.46 1.21
CA LEU A 410 36.42 13.68 1.00
C LEU A 410 37.28 12.51 1.52
N ASP A 411 36.86 11.87 2.61
CA ASP A 411 37.52 10.66 3.13
C ASP A 411 37.38 9.50 2.15
N ASP A 412 36.24 9.39 1.46
CA ASP A 412 36.05 8.40 0.38
C ASP A 412 36.94 8.70 -0.83
N ALA A 413 37.19 9.97 -1.14
CA ALA A 413 38.11 10.37 -2.19
C ALA A 413 39.57 10.02 -1.86
N GLN A 414 39.97 10.15 -0.59
CA GLN A 414 41.30 9.72 -0.13
C GLN A 414 41.46 8.20 -0.25
N ARG A 415 40.46 7.44 0.21
CA ARG A 415 40.44 5.98 0.04
C ARG A 415 40.44 5.56 -1.43
N LEU A 416 39.71 6.27 -2.29
CA LEU A 416 39.73 6.07 -3.74
C LEU A 416 41.14 6.33 -4.30
N GLY A 417 41.81 7.38 -3.83
CA GLY A 417 43.20 7.67 -4.16
C GLY A 417 44.14 6.51 -3.79
N GLU A 418 44.03 5.98 -2.57
CA GLU A 418 44.82 4.83 -2.11
C GLU A 418 44.58 3.57 -2.97
N VAL A 419 43.32 3.28 -3.30
CA VAL A 419 42.94 2.16 -4.18
C VAL A 419 43.52 2.35 -5.59
N MET A 420 43.43 3.57 -6.14
CA MET A 420 43.96 3.88 -7.47
C MET A 420 45.49 3.81 -7.50
N SER A 421 46.18 4.29 -6.46
CA SER A 421 47.63 4.15 -6.31
C SER A 421 48.05 2.68 -6.19
N HIS A 422 47.29 1.86 -5.46
CA HIS A 422 47.56 0.42 -5.35
C HIS A 422 47.33 -0.31 -6.68
N ALA A 423 46.26 0.04 -7.41
CA ALA A 423 45.99 -0.50 -8.74
C ALA A 423 47.08 -0.12 -9.76
N ALA A 424 47.57 1.12 -9.71
CA ALA A 424 48.68 1.58 -10.53
C ALA A 424 49.98 0.83 -10.23
N ALA A 425 50.30 0.60 -8.95
CA ALA A 425 51.47 -0.18 -8.53
C ALA A 425 51.42 -1.63 -9.03
N GLN A 426 50.22 -2.22 -9.13
CA GLN A 426 50.00 -3.56 -9.68
C GLN A 426 49.82 -3.58 -11.22
N ARG A 427 50.02 -2.45 -11.90
CA ARG A 427 49.82 -2.28 -13.36
C ARG A 427 48.43 -2.70 -13.85
N ILE A 428 47.42 -2.56 -13.01
CA ILE A 428 46.04 -2.84 -13.36
C ILE A 428 45.52 -1.68 -14.20
N SER A 429 45.08 -1.95 -15.44
CA SER A 429 44.54 -0.90 -16.30
C SER A 429 43.17 -0.40 -15.78
N PRO A 430 42.79 0.86 -16.04
CA PRO A 430 41.49 1.40 -15.63
C PRO A 430 40.30 0.57 -16.12
N GLN A 431 40.39 0.02 -17.33
CA GLN A 431 39.36 -0.87 -17.90
C GLN A 431 39.22 -2.17 -17.10
N ARG A 432 40.34 -2.72 -16.62
CA ARG A 432 40.36 -3.94 -15.82
C ARG A 432 39.88 -3.68 -14.39
N LEU A 433 40.21 -2.52 -13.82
CA LEU A 433 39.67 -2.06 -12.54
C LEU A 433 38.15 -1.91 -12.61
N LEU A 434 37.62 -1.32 -13.70
CA LEU A 434 36.17 -1.22 -13.91
C LEU A 434 35.51 -2.60 -14.00
N GLN A 435 36.17 -3.59 -14.61
CA GLN A 435 35.66 -4.96 -14.64
C GLN A 435 35.67 -5.62 -13.26
N TYR A 436 36.69 -5.37 -12.43
CA TYR A 436 36.72 -5.84 -11.05
C TYR A 436 35.64 -5.20 -10.19
N LEU A 437 35.44 -3.88 -10.31
CA LEU A 437 34.36 -3.19 -9.59
C LEU A 437 32.98 -3.68 -10.03
N LYS A 438 32.79 -3.96 -11.32
CA LYS A 438 31.55 -4.59 -11.81
C LYS A 438 31.35 -5.99 -11.23
N LEU A 439 32.42 -6.78 -11.16
CA LEU A 439 32.36 -8.11 -10.56
C LEU A 439 32.04 -8.02 -9.06
N GLU A 440 32.73 -7.17 -8.32
CA GLU A 440 32.50 -6.94 -6.90
C GLU A 440 31.07 -6.45 -6.63
N HIS A 441 30.56 -5.51 -7.43
CA HIS A 441 29.18 -5.05 -7.31
C HIS A 441 28.18 -6.19 -7.54
N ILE A 442 28.39 -7.03 -8.57
CA ILE A 442 27.56 -8.20 -8.84
C ILE A 442 27.63 -9.21 -7.67
N LEU A 443 28.81 -9.40 -7.07
CA LEU A 443 28.98 -10.27 -5.91
C LEU A 443 28.26 -9.73 -4.68
N GLN A 444 28.37 -8.41 -4.41
CA GLN A 444 27.67 -7.75 -3.31
C GLN A 444 26.14 -7.73 -3.50
N GLU A 445 25.66 -7.41 -4.70
CA GLU A 445 24.22 -7.44 -5.05
C GLU A 445 23.59 -8.82 -4.85
N HIS A 446 24.40 -9.87 -4.92
CA HIS A 446 23.97 -11.25 -4.77
C HIS A 446 24.45 -11.91 -3.47
N ASP A 447 25.09 -11.16 -2.56
CA ASP A 447 25.63 -11.61 -1.27
C ASP A 447 26.54 -12.86 -1.40
N ILE A 448 27.39 -12.88 -2.43
CA ILE A 448 28.30 -13.99 -2.74
C ILE A 448 29.70 -13.65 -2.19
N PRO A 449 30.21 -14.39 -1.19
CA PRO A 449 31.57 -14.22 -0.71
C PRO A 449 32.60 -14.51 -1.83
N LEU A 450 33.68 -13.72 -1.88
CA LEU A 450 34.70 -13.87 -2.91
C LEU A 450 35.37 -15.26 -2.85
N GLU A 451 35.53 -15.80 -1.65
CA GLU A 451 36.07 -17.13 -1.38
C GLU A 451 35.22 -18.22 -2.05
N THR A 452 33.90 -18.07 -2.00
CA THR A 452 32.96 -18.97 -2.68
C THR A 452 33.12 -18.90 -4.19
N LEU A 453 33.32 -17.71 -4.77
CA LEU A 453 33.59 -17.59 -6.21
C LEU A 453 34.90 -18.29 -6.59
N VAL A 454 35.96 -18.11 -5.80
CA VAL A 454 37.26 -18.74 -6.04
C VAL A 454 37.16 -20.26 -5.96
N GLU A 455 36.43 -20.80 -4.98
CA GLU A 455 36.17 -22.23 -4.85
C GLU A 455 35.39 -22.78 -6.07
N VAL A 456 34.34 -22.09 -6.51
CA VAL A 456 33.54 -22.49 -7.67
C VAL A 456 34.38 -22.46 -8.95
N VAL A 457 35.15 -21.40 -9.20
CA VAL A 457 36.04 -21.31 -10.36
C VAL A 457 37.10 -22.41 -10.31
N GLY A 458 37.69 -22.68 -9.14
CA GLY A 458 38.64 -23.77 -8.95
C GLY A 458 38.04 -25.15 -9.21
N GLN A 459 36.78 -25.39 -8.82
CA GLN A 459 36.07 -26.63 -9.14
C GLN A 459 35.76 -26.76 -10.63
N LEU A 460 35.30 -25.69 -11.28
CA LEU A 460 35.05 -25.66 -12.73
C LEU A 460 36.34 -25.90 -13.53
N GLN A 461 37.46 -25.35 -13.07
CA GLN A 461 38.77 -25.58 -13.67
C GLN A 461 39.19 -27.04 -13.55
N LYS A 462 39.07 -27.65 -12.35
CA LYS A 462 39.38 -29.06 -12.11
C LYS A 462 38.54 -30.02 -12.96
N GLN A 463 37.34 -29.62 -13.35
CA GLN A 463 36.45 -30.40 -14.21
C GLN A 463 36.59 -30.09 -15.71
N GLY A 464 37.51 -29.21 -16.11
CA GLY A 464 37.70 -28.85 -17.51
C GLY A 464 36.50 -28.12 -18.13
N LEU A 465 35.75 -27.37 -17.33
CA LEU A 465 34.55 -26.64 -17.74
C LEU A 465 34.79 -25.15 -18.03
N LEU A 466 36.04 -24.68 -17.90
CA LEU A 466 36.43 -23.30 -18.24
C LEU A 466 36.80 -23.10 -19.72
N GLU A 467 36.65 -24.12 -20.56
CA GLU A 467 36.76 -23.98 -22.01
C GLU A 467 35.59 -23.15 -22.56
N ALA A 468 35.84 -22.23 -23.50
CA ALA A 468 34.88 -21.21 -23.93
C ALA A 468 33.54 -21.77 -24.44
N GLU A 469 33.54 -22.94 -25.07
CA GLU A 469 32.33 -23.60 -25.57
C GLU A 469 31.48 -24.19 -24.44
N ARG A 470 32.12 -24.79 -23.43
CA ARG A 470 31.46 -25.36 -22.25
C ARG A 470 30.96 -24.28 -21.30
N PHE A 471 31.67 -23.16 -21.21
CA PHE A 471 31.23 -21.99 -20.44
C PHE A 471 29.97 -21.34 -21.04
N LYS A 472 29.87 -21.28 -22.38
CA LYS A 472 28.64 -20.82 -23.06
C LYS A 472 27.44 -21.72 -22.77
N ALA A 473 27.64 -23.04 -22.76
CA ALA A 473 26.60 -23.99 -22.40
C ALA A 473 26.16 -23.78 -20.94
N LEU A 474 27.11 -23.62 -20.01
CA LEU A 474 26.85 -23.35 -18.60
C LEU A 474 26.10 -22.03 -18.39
N ASP A 475 26.51 -20.95 -19.04
CA ASP A 475 25.85 -19.65 -18.99
C ASP A 475 24.42 -19.72 -19.55
N CYS A 476 24.20 -20.41 -20.67
CA CYS A 476 22.86 -20.65 -21.22
C CYS A 476 21.96 -21.39 -20.19
N LEU A 477 22.51 -22.40 -19.53
CA LEU A 477 21.83 -23.21 -18.55
C LEU A 477 21.48 -22.41 -17.28
N VAL A 478 22.42 -21.60 -16.77
CA VAL A 478 22.21 -20.68 -15.63
C VAL A 478 21.16 -19.60 -15.97
N ARG A 479 21.18 -19.05 -17.18
CA ARG A 479 20.15 -18.08 -17.63
C ARG A 479 18.77 -18.71 -17.69
N LEU A 480 18.67 -19.94 -18.18
CA LEU A 480 17.41 -20.66 -18.19
C LEU A 480 16.93 -20.98 -16.77
N MET A 481 17.82 -21.44 -15.88
CA MET A 481 17.51 -21.63 -14.46
C MET A 481 16.97 -20.36 -13.82
N ARG A 482 17.62 -19.21 -14.04
CA ARG A 482 17.20 -17.92 -13.50
C ARG A 482 15.87 -17.46 -14.06
N ARG A 483 15.66 -17.60 -15.37
CA ARG A 483 14.39 -17.27 -16.05
C ARG A 483 13.22 -18.08 -15.52
N HIS A 484 13.50 -19.28 -15.04
CA HIS A 484 12.49 -20.26 -14.66
C HIS A 484 12.44 -20.57 -13.16
N ARG A 485 13.35 -19.98 -12.37
CA ARG A 485 13.54 -20.13 -10.91
C ARG A 485 13.96 -21.53 -10.43
N VAL A 486 14.53 -22.36 -11.30
CA VAL A 486 14.83 -23.77 -10.99
C VAL A 486 15.93 -23.89 -9.94
N ASP A 487 15.66 -24.66 -8.88
CA ASP A 487 16.61 -24.91 -7.78
C ASP A 487 17.82 -25.73 -8.25
N LEU A 488 19.00 -25.43 -7.70
CA LEU A 488 20.27 -26.09 -8.03
C LEU A 488 20.26 -27.60 -7.67
N ARG A 489 19.50 -28.01 -6.64
CA ARG A 489 19.34 -29.43 -6.27
C ARG A 489 18.57 -30.21 -7.32
N VAL A 490 17.46 -29.64 -7.79
CA VAL A 490 16.65 -30.18 -8.91
C VAL A 490 17.53 -30.33 -10.15
N LEU A 491 18.40 -29.34 -10.42
CA LEU A 491 19.30 -29.41 -11.57
C LEU A 491 20.35 -30.51 -11.44
N ARG A 492 20.91 -30.72 -10.24
CA ARG A 492 21.91 -31.77 -10.00
C ARG A 492 21.32 -33.16 -10.23
N GLU A 493 20.07 -33.35 -9.79
CA GLU A 493 19.34 -34.60 -9.97
C GLU A 493 18.89 -34.79 -11.42
N VAL A 494 18.46 -33.73 -12.10
CA VAL A 494 18.14 -33.73 -13.54
C VAL A 494 19.40 -34.03 -14.37
N VAL A 495 20.55 -33.41 -14.08
CA VAL A 495 21.83 -33.71 -14.75
C VAL A 495 22.29 -35.14 -14.48
N GLY A 496 22.06 -35.67 -13.27
CA GLY A 496 22.29 -37.08 -12.94
C GLY A 496 21.40 -38.05 -13.75
N LEU A 497 20.11 -37.72 -13.89
CA LEU A 497 19.15 -38.43 -14.74
C LEU A 497 19.52 -38.33 -16.23
N PHE A 498 20.04 -37.20 -16.68
CA PHE A 498 20.51 -37.00 -18.06
C PHE A 498 21.80 -37.75 -18.36
N ALA A 499 22.78 -37.76 -17.46
CA ALA A 499 23.99 -38.57 -17.61
C ALA A 499 23.65 -40.08 -17.66
N ALA A 500 22.59 -40.50 -16.97
CA ALA A 500 22.03 -41.85 -17.10
C ALA A 500 21.29 -42.06 -18.43
N ALA A 501 20.49 -41.08 -18.89
CA ALA A 501 19.71 -41.14 -20.13
C ALA A 501 20.56 -41.03 -21.42
N GLU A 502 21.66 -40.29 -21.40
CA GLU A 502 22.64 -40.18 -22.50
C GLU A 502 23.36 -41.51 -22.73
N LYS A 503 23.63 -42.25 -21.63
CA LYS A 503 24.10 -43.65 -21.67
C LYS A 503 23.12 -44.61 -22.36
N HIS A 504 21.87 -44.18 -22.55
CA HIS A 504 20.78 -44.90 -23.23
C HIS A 504 20.33 -44.22 -24.54
N GLY A 505 21.10 -43.27 -25.10
CA GLY A 505 20.95 -42.81 -26.49
C GLY A 505 20.01 -41.62 -26.74
N LEU A 506 19.62 -40.86 -25.71
CA LEU A 506 18.76 -39.67 -25.89
C LEU A 506 19.51 -38.44 -26.42
N CYS A 507 18.92 -37.75 -27.39
CA CYS A 507 19.53 -36.65 -28.18
C CYS A 507 19.66 -35.32 -27.40
N GLN A 508 20.72 -34.55 -27.67
CA GLN A 508 21.00 -33.21 -27.11
C GLN A 508 19.86 -32.19 -27.23
N ASN A 509 18.97 -32.33 -28.23
CA ASN A 509 17.81 -31.43 -28.39
C ASN A 509 16.79 -31.55 -27.23
N PHE A 510 16.81 -32.67 -26.51
CA PHE A 510 15.92 -32.94 -25.37
C PHE A 510 16.22 -32.02 -24.17
N LEU A 511 17.48 -31.64 -23.94
CA LEU A 511 17.87 -30.72 -22.86
C LEU A 511 17.17 -29.36 -22.96
N THR A 512 17.02 -28.84 -24.17
CA THR A 512 16.40 -27.53 -24.39
C THR A 512 14.90 -27.55 -24.09
N GLU A 513 14.22 -28.63 -24.44
CA GLU A 513 12.77 -28.78 -24.21
C GLU A 513 12.44 -29.13 -22.75
N VAL A 514 13.26 -29.96 -22.11
CA VAL A 514 13.11 -30.30 -20.69
C VAL A 514 13.29 -29.07 -19.81
N VAL A 515 14.27 -28.21 -20.10
CA VAL A 515 14.47 -26.96 -19.34
C VAL A 515 13.30 -25.97 -19.52
N LYS A 516 12.72 -25.89 -20.73
CA LYS A 516 11.48 -25.10 -20.95
C LYS A 516 10.31 -25.67 -20.15
N PHE A 517 10.18 -26.99 -20.08
CA PHE A 517 9.09 -27.67 -19.38
C PHE A 517 9.18 -27.53 -17.86
N GLY A 518 10.36 -27.72 -17.28
CA GLY A 518 10.59 -27.46 -15.85
C GLY A 518 10.24 -26.02 -15.46
N GLY A 519 10.56 -25.07 -16.35
CA GLY A 519 10.18 -23.67 -16.16
C GLY A 519 8.71 -23.34 -16.35
N MET A 520 7.91 -24.23 -16.94
CA MET A 520 6.44 -24.13 -16.94
C MET A 520 5.85 -24.70 -15.65
N LEU A 521 6.28 -25.89 -15.23
CA LEU A 521 5.84 -26.53 -14.00
C LEU A 521 6.06 -25.63 -12.77
N GLN A 522 7.23 -25.02 -12.69
CA GLN A 522 7.56 -24.13 -11.58
C GLN A 522 6.73 -22.84 -11.56
N ARG A 523 6.39 -22.29 -12.72
CA ARG A 523 5.51 -21.11 -12.82
C ARG A 523 4.08 -21.41 -12.36
N GLN A 524 3.68 -22.67 -12.38
CA GLN A 524 2.40 -23.15 -11.86
C GLN A 524 2.49 -23.58 -10.38
N GLY A 525 3.65 -23.42 -9.73
CA GLY A 525 3.86 -23.79 -8.33
C GLY A 525 3.94 -25.30 -8.07
N LEU A 526 4.15 -26.10 -9.13
CA LEU A 526 4.24 -27.55 -9.04
C LEU A 526 5.68 -27.97 -8.70
N ASP A 527 5.81 -29.06 -7.94
CA ASP A 527 7.10 -29.65 -7.57
C ASP A 527 7.83 -30.09 -8.85
N VAL A 528 8.91 -29.37 -9.16
CA VAL A 528 9.68 -29.52 -10.40
C VAL A 528 10.42 -30.85 -10.42
N LEU A 529 10.86 -31.34 -9.25
CA LEU A 529 11.58 -32.59 -9.12
C LEU A 529 10.63 -33.76 -9.35
N LYS A 530 9.49 -33.74 -8.66
CA LYS A 530 8.42 -34.71 -8.91
C LYS A 530 7.85 -34.58 -10.31
N GLY A 531 7.83 -33.38 -10.89
CA GLY A 531 7.41 -33.13 -12.26
C GLY A 531 8.38 -33.67 -13.31
N PHE A 532 9.69 -33.62 -13.06
CA PHE A 532 10.70 -34.25 -13.92
C PHE A 532 10.81 -35.75 -13.68
N GLU A 533 10.73 -36.25 -12.45
CA GLU A 533 10.54 -37.68 -12.17
C GLU A 533 9.28 -38.19 -12.85
N ASN A 534 8.17 -37.45 -12.79
CA ASN A 534 6.95 -37.76 -13.52
C ASN A 534 7.07 -37.56 -15.03
N LEU A 535 8.03 -36.79 -15.54
CA LEU A 535 8.24 -36.62 -16.99
C LEU A 535 9.23 -37.64 -17.55
N VAL A 536 10.19 -38.08 -16.75
CA VAL A 536 11.07 -39.21 -17.02
C VAL A 536 10.28 -40.49 -16.86
N HIS A 537 9.49 -40.63 -15.78
CA HIS A 537 8.46 -41.65 -15.68
C HIS A 537 7.46 -41.48 -16.80
N ALA A 538 6.87 -40.32 -17.09
CA ALA A 538 5.96 -40.17 -18.24
C ALA A 538 6.66 -40.26 -19.60
N ALA A 539 7.98 -40.30 -19.70
CA ALA A 539 8.69 -40.64 -20.94
C ALA A 539 8.85 -42.16 -21.03
N TYR A 540 9.21 -42.82 -19.92
CA TYR A 540 9.21 -44.28 -19.74
C TYR A 540 7.81 -44.89 -19.85
N ASP A 541 6.84 -44.17 -19.33
CA ASP A 541 5.41 -44.43 -19.25
C ASP A 541 4.75 -43.79 -20.46
N ARG A 542 5.40 -42.95 -21.27
CA ARG A 542 4.96 -42.67 -22.64
C ARG A 542 5.42 -43.75 -23.57
N THR A 543 6.59 -44.35 -23.39
CA THR A 543 6.92 -45.59 -24.11
C THR A 543 6.02 -46.72 -23.62
N ALA A 544 5.78 -46.85 -22.30
CA ALA A 544 4.85 -47.85 -21.78
C ALA A 544 3.38 -47.49 -22.04
N LEU A 545 2.99 -46.21 -22.12
CA LEU A 545 1.66 -45.77 -22.57
C LEU A 545 1.56 -45.86 -24.08
N GLU A 546 2.62 -45.69 -24.87
CA GLU A 546 2.58 -45.92 -26.31
C GLU A 546 2.42 -47.43 -26.55
N ASP A 547 3.10 -48.28 -25.78
CA ASP A 547 2.88 -49.72 -25.75
C ASP A 547 1.48 -50.07 -25.23
N LYS A 548 0.99 -49.41 -24.17
CA LYS A 548 -0.37 -49.61 -23.64
C LYS A 548 -1.44 -49.03 -24.56
N ILE A 549 -1.18 -47.95 -25.28
CA ILE A 549 -2.06 -47.33 -26.27
C ILE A 549 -2.09 -48.20 -27.51
N ASN A 550 -0.97 -48.81 -27.89
CA ASN A 550 -0.94 -49.83 -28.94
C ASN A 550 -1.72 -51.07 -28.48
N GLU A 551 -1.49 -51.58 -27.27
CA GLU A 551 -2.25 -52.70 -26.69
C GLU A 551 -3.75 -52.38 -26.56
N LEU A 552 -4.11 -51.16 -26.13
CA LEU A 552 -5.50 -50.69 -26.05
C LEU A 552 -6.09 -50.40 -27.42
N ARG A 553 -5.28 -50.03 -28.43
CA ARG A 553 -5.71 -49.89 -29.82
C ARG A 553 -5.99 -51.26 -30.42
N ASP A 554 -5.12 -52.23 -30.18
CA ASP A 554 -5.31 -53.63 -30.58
C ASP A 554 -6.55 -54.22 -29.87
N THR A 555 -6.71 -53.94 -28.57
CA THR A 555 -7.90 -54.35 -27.79
C THR A 555 -9.16 -53.65 -28.31
N ARG A 556 -9.07 -52.36 -28.66
CA ARG A 556 -10.19 -51.61 -29.24
C ARG A 556 -10.56 -52.16 -30.61
N GLU A 557 -9.59 -52.50 -31.45
CA GLU A 557 -9.82 -53.12 -32.76
C GLU A 557 -10.49 -54.48 -32.57
N ALA A 558 -10.00 -55.33 -31.67
CA ALA A 558 -10.62 -56.61 -31.34
C ALA A 558 -12.05 -56.47 -30.78
N LEU A 559 -12.30 -55.50 -29.88
CA LEU A 559 -13.64 -55.19 -29.37
C LEU A 559 -14.54 -54.59 -30.46
N GLN A 560 -13.99 -53.85 -31.41
CA GLN A 560 -14.73 -53.26 -32.52
C GLN A 560 -15.12 -54.34 -33.54
N ASP A 561 -14.28 -55.34 -33.74
CA ASP A 561 -14.61 -56.56 -34.49
C ASP A 561 -15.69 -57.38 -33.76
N GLU A 562 -15.58 -57.56 -32.45
CA GLU A 562 -16.59 -58.27 -31.65
C GLU A 562 -17.95 -57.52 -31.64
N VAL A 563 -17.93 -56.19 -31.53
CA VAL A 563 -19.12 -55.35 -31.67
C VAL A 563 -19.71 -55.49 -33.07
N SER A 564 -18.88 -55.54 -34.11
CA SER A 564 -19.35 -55.75 -35.49
C SER A 564 -20.01 -57.12 -35.65
N GLU A 565 -19.44 -58.18 -35.07
CA GLU A 565 -20.07 -59.51 -35.03
C GLU A 565 -21.39 -59.51 -34.25
N LEU A 566 -21.43 -58.86 -33.09
CA LEU A 566 -22.64 -58.76 -32.27
C LEU A 566 -23.73 -57.95 -32.97
N GLN A 567 -23.36 -56.88 -33.69
CA GLN A 567 -24.29 -56.12 -34.53
C GLN A 567 -24.84 -56.99 -35.66
N GLN A 568 -24.01 -57.77 -36.35
CA GLN A 568 -24.49 -58.72 -37.37
C GLN A 568 -25.42 -59.80 -36.77
N LYS A 569 -25.11 -60.32 -35.57
CA LYS A 569 -25.99 -61.27 -34.86
C LYS A 569 -27.30 -60.62 -34.45
N ALA A 570 -27.28 -59.38 -33.97
CA ALA A 570 -28.46 -58.61 -33.61
C ALA A 570 -29.35 -58.34 -34.83
N GLU A 571 -28.76 -58.00 -35.97
CA GLU A 571 -29.50 -57.79 -37.22
C GLU A 571 -30.18 -59.09 -37.68
N LYS A 572 -29.47 -60.22 -37.67
CA LYS A 572 -30.08 -61.54 -37.95
C LYS A 572 -31.21 -61.90 -36.98
N LEU A 573 -31.10 -61.48 -35.71
CA LEU A 573 -32.17 -61.69 -34.73
C LEU A 573 -33.36 -60.77 -34.99
N ARG A 574 -33.14 -59.53 -35.41
CA ARG A 574 -34.20 -58.61 -35.84
C ARG A 574 -34.95 -59.15 -37.04
N GLU A 575 -34.24 -59.60 -38.08
CA GLU A 575 -34.87 -60.25 -39.25
C GLU A 575 -35.76 -61.45 -38.84
N LYS A 576 -35.31 -62.25 -37.86
CA LYS A 576 -36.12 -63.34 -37.31
C LYS A 576 -37.33 -62.86 -36.54
N VAL A 577 -37.19 -61.81 -35.72
CA VAL A 577 -38.31 -61.22 -34.97
C VAL A 577 -39.33 -60.60 -35.92
N ASP A 578 -38.88 -59.91 -36.96
CA ASP A 578 -39.74 -59.34 -38.00
C ASP A 578 -40.48 -60.46 -38.75
N GLY A 579 -39.77 -61.54 -39.12
CA GLY A 579 -40.39 -62.73 -39.71
C GLY A 579 -41.42 -63.40 -38.81
N LEU A 580 -41.16 -63.49 -37.50
CA LEU A 580 -42.14 -64.00 -36.52
C LEU A 580 -43.33 -63.06 -36.33
N THR A 581 -43.09 -61.74 -36.39
CA THR A 581 -44.14 -60.72 -36.28
C THR A 581 -45.09 -60.78 -37.47
N GLU A 582 -44.55 -60.89 -38.68
CA GLU A 582 -45.32 -61.12 -39.90
C GLU A 582 -46.11 -62.43 -39.85
N LEU A 583 -45.50 -63.52 -39.37
CA LEU A 583 -46.20 -64.79 -39.17
C LEU A 583 -47.34 -64.66 -38.15
N CYS A 584 -47.11 -63.97 -37.02
CA CYS A 584 -48.14 -63.70 -36.03
C CYS A 584 -49.30 -62.88 -36.63
N ARG A 585 -48.99 -61.86 -37.43
CA ARG A 585 -49.99 -61.04 -38.14
C ARG A 585 -50.82 -61.90 -39.09
N GLU A 586 -50.19 -62.71 -39.92
CA GLU A 586 -50.88 -63.64 -40.84
C GLU A 586 -51.79 -64.62 -40.08
N LYS A 587 -51.33 -65.15 -38.94
CA LYS A 587 -52.14 -66.06 -38.11
C LYS A 587 -53.30 -65.33 -37.42
N MET A 588 -53.11 -64.10 -36.96
CA MET A 588 -54.19 -63.29 -36.39
C MET A 588 -55.24 -62.95 -37.42
N GLU A 589 -54.86 -62.59 -38.65
CA GLU A 589 -55.79 -62.36 -39.76
C GLU A 589 -56.65 -63.61 -40.03
N LYS A 590 -56.04 -64.79 -40.09
CA LYS A 590 -56.77 -66.07 -40.20
C LYS A 590 -57.71 -66.34 -39.03
N VAL A 591 -57.32 -65.99 -37.81
CA VAL A 591 -58.20 -66.10 -36.64
C VAL A 591 -59.40 -65.16 -36.77
N PHE A 592 -59.21 -63.93 -37.23
CA PHE A 592 -60.32 -63.00 -37.47
C PHE A 592 -61.28 -63.50 -38.55
N GLU A 593 -60.77 -64.02 -39.68
CA GLU A 593 -61.60 -64.65 -40.73
C GLU A 593 -62.42 -65.82 -40.19
N LEU A 594 -61.83 -66.64 -39.32
CA LEU A 594 -62.54 -67.74 -38.64
C LEU A 594 -63.59 -67.21 -37.66
N CYS A 595 -63.28 -66.16 -36.89
CA CYS A 595 -64.25 -65.52 -35.98
C CYS A 595 -65.45 -64.94 -36.74
N ASP A 596 -65.23 -64.28 -37.87
CA ASP A 596 -66.30 -63.76 -38.73
C ASP A 596 -67.16 -64.90 -39.29
N SER A 597 -66.53 -65.98 -39.74
CA SER A 597 -67.23 -67.19 -40.19
C SER A 597 -68.10 -67.80 -39.08
N VAL A 598 -67.59 -67.87 -37.85
CA VAL A 598 -68.33 -68.35 -36.68
C VAL A 598 -69.50 -67.42 -36.33
N LEU A 599 -69.30 -66.10 -36.43
CA LEU A 599 -70.37 -65.12 -36.21
C LEU A 599 -71.49 -65.26 -37.24
N ASP A 600 -71.16 -65.50 -38.50
CA ASP A 600 -72.16 -65.70 -39.55
C ASP A 600 -72.92 -67.01 -39.36
N LEU A 601 -72.23 -68.10 -39.00
CA LEU A 601 -72.87 -69.34 -38.58
C LEU A 601 -73.81 -69.12 -37.37
N ALA A 602 -73.39 -68.34 -36.37
CA ALA A 602 -74.22 -68.03 -35.22
C ALA A 602 -75.48 -67.23 -35.60
N LYS A 603 -75.38 -66.27 -36.55
CA LYS A 603 -76.54 -65.55 -37.10
C LYS A 603 -77.49 -66.51 -37.83
N GLU A 604 -76.95 -67.46 -38.58
CA GLU A 604 -77.73 -68.45 -39.31
C GLU A 604 -78.46 -69.42 -38.36
N VAL A 605 -77.79 -69.91 -37.32
CA VAL A 605 -78.41 -70.69 -36.24
C VAL A 605 -79.54 -69.89 -35.57
N LYS A 606 -79.34 -68.59 -35.34
CA LYS A 606 -80.38 -67.71 -34.77
C LYS A 606 -81.58 -67.55 -35.71
N ARG A 607 -81.35 -67.42 -37.03
CA ARG A 607 -82.42 -67.41 -38.05
C ARG A 607 -83.19 -68.72 -38.06
N MET A 608 -82.49 -69.86 -38.10
CA MET A 608 -83.08 -71.19 -38.05
C MET A 608 -83.89 -71.42 -36.77
N SER A 609 -83.39 -70.96 -35.61
CA SER A 609 -84.12 -70.99 -34.34
C SER A 609 -85.41 -70.15 -34.37
N ALA A 610 -85.37 -68.97 -35.00
CA ALA A 610 -86.56 -68.14 -35.17
C ALA A 610 -87.58 -68.78 -36.14
N GLN A 611 -87.12 -69.37 -37.24
CA GLN A 611 -87.97 -70.09 -38.19
C GLN A 611 -88.61 -71.33 -37.54
N ARG A 612 -87.84 -72.10 -36.76
CA ARG A 612 -88.37 -73.21 -35.96
C ARG A 612 -89.47 -72.73 -35.01
N ARG A 613 -89.27 -71.61 -34.31
CA ARG A 613 -90.30 -71.03 -33.43
C ARG A 613 -91.57 -70.65 -34.17
N ARG A 614 -91.46 -70.08 -35.39
CA ARG A 614 -92.63 -69.79 -36.24
C ARG A 614 -93.37 -71.05 -36.66
N LEU A 615 -92.66 -72.07 -37.15
CA LEU A 615 -93.26 -73.34 -37.54
C LEU A 615 -93.94 -74.05 -36.36
N VAL A 616 -93.33 -74.01 -35.17
CA VAL A 616 -93.95 -74.54 -33.94
C VAL A 616 -95.26 -73.80 -33.63
N ALA A 617 -95.26 -72.46 -33.67
CA ALA A 617 -96.47 -71.67 -33.45
C ALA A 617 -97.55 -71.91 -34.52
N GLU A 618 -97.16 -72.14 -35.77
CA GLU A 618 -98.06 -72.46 -36.88
C GLU A 618 -98.68 -73.86 -36.74
N ILE A 619 -97.88 -74.85 -36.30
CA ILE A 619 -98.37 -76.17 -35.91
C ILE A 619 -99.37 -76.07 -34.76
N GLU A 620 -99.05 -75.31 -33.70
CA GLU A 620 -99.95 -75.08 -32.57
C GLU A 620 -101.25 -74.40 -33.01
N HIS A 621 -101.18 -73.42 -33.92
CA HIS A 621 -102.36 -72.77 -34.49
C HIS A 621 -103.21 -73.73 -35.32
N LEU A 622 -102.59 -74.51 -36.21
CA LEU A 622 -103.28 -75.53 -37.01
C LEU A 622 -103.90 -76.60 -36.13
N GLN A 623 -103.23 -77.05 -35.06
CA GLN A 623 -103.80 -77.94 -34.06
C GLN A 623 -105.02 -77.31 -33.38
N GLY A 624 -104.96 -76.03 -33.04
CA GLY A 624 -106.11 -75.28 -32.51
C GLY A 624 -107.30 -75.20 -33.49
N VAL A 625 -107.04 -74.97 -34.78
CA VAL A 625 -108.07 -74.98 -35.84
C VAL A 625 -108.65 -76.38 -36.06
N LEU A 626 -107.82 -77.42 -36.02
CA LEU A 626 -108.28 -78.81 -36.16
C LEU A 626 -109.19 -79.20 -34.99
N MET A 627 -108.84 -78.76 -33.77
CA MET A 627 -109.67 -78.94 -32.57
C MET A 627 -110.99 -78.17 -32.66
N SER A 628 -111.02 -76.97 -33.24
CA SER A 628 -112.26 -76.22 -33.44
C SER A 628 -113.16 -76.81 -34.53
N TRP A 629 -112.59 -77.36 -35.60
CA TRP A 629 -113.33 -78.13 -36.61
C TRP A 629 -113.88 -79.44 -36.03
N HIS A 630 -113.13 -80.12 -35.16
CA HIS A 630 -113.64 -81.28 -34.42
C HIS A 630 -114.83 -80.92 -33.51
N ALA A 631 -114.82 -79.73 -32.91
CA ALA A 631 -115.92 -79.24 -32.09
C ALA A 631 -117.15 -78.77 -32.91
N TYR A 632 -116.97 -78.40 -34.18
CA TYR A 632 -118.06 -78.00 -35.08
C TYR A 632 -118.71 -79.21 -35.81
N ALA A 633 -118.01 -80.34 -35.87
CA ALA A 633 -118.49 -81.59 -36.48
C ALA A 633 -119.25 -82.51 -35.49
N GLN A 634 -119.33 -82.12 -34.21
CA GLN A 634 -120.22 -82.67 -33.20
C GLN A 634 -121.47 -81.80 -33.08
#